data_AF-A0A8H4L9L8-F1
#
_entry.id   AF-A0A8H4L9L8-F1
#
_cell.length_a   1.000
_cell.length_b   1.000
_cell.length_c   1.000
_cell.angle_alpha   90.00
_cell.angle_beta   90.00
_cell.angle_gamma   90.00
#
_symmetry.space_group_name_H-M   'P 1'
#
loop_
_entity.id
_entity.type
_entity.pdbx_description
1 polymer ?
#
loop_
_entity_poly.entity_id
_entity_poly.type
_entity_poly.pdbx_seq_one_letter_code
_entity_poly.pdbx_strand_id
1 'polypeptide(L)'
;MTSSFTPHHILRLQLTLAAPSKPHSKAALNSFISATLTFAAPYTHQYDQAGLLLTLTKPSAPRKWIKTGVEFFNNRPRFSTVCCDSYADWSIAAVPKEEEGAVKSGDKTVTVRVEKESTSGGVCLWVYRVHEDGEKTPLREICWVYDDGGDGWELEVGAAAARPDKDLTESLEARFDKFEVEWEKPTA
;
A
#
# COMPACT_ATOMS: atom_id res chain seq x y z
N MET A 1 35.28 27.74 12.63
CA MET A 1 33.94 27.39 13.16
C MET A 1 33.62 25.99 12.68
N THR A 2 33.72 25.00 13.57
CA THR A 2 33.45 23.59 13.27
C THR A 2 31.99 23.30 13.59
N SER A 3 31.17 23.11 12.56
CA SER A 3 29.78 22.67 12.69
C SER A 3 29.78 21.17 12.98
N SER A 4 29.52 20.79 14.22
CA SER A 4 29.24 19.40 14.59
C SER A 4 27.82 19.04 14.13
N PHE A 5 27.70 18.15 13.16
CA PHE A 5 26.45 17.48 12.86
C PHE A 5 26.20 16.39 13.90
N THR A 6 25.26 16.63 14.81
CA THR A 6 24.60 15.55 15.55
C THR A 6 23.79 14.72 14.56
N PRO A 7 23.96 13.39 14.48
CA PRO A 7 23.08 12.56 13.68
C PRO A 7 21.68 12.62 14.30
N HIS A 8 20.78 13.32 13.63
CA HIS A 8 19.37 13.36 14.00
C HIS A 8 18.80 11.94 13.95
N HIS A 9 18.02 11.63 14.98
CA HIS A 9 17.29 10.40 15.21
C HIS A 9 16.85 9.69 13.92
N ILE A 10 17.38 8.49 13.69
CA ILE A 10 16.88 7.58 12.66
C ILE A 10 15.47 7.18 13.07
N LEU A 11 14.47 7.82 12.47
CA LEU A 11 13.07 7.45 12.65
C LEU A 11 12.84 6.13 11.91
N ARG A 12 13.06 5.00 12.59
CA ARG A 12 12.55 3.71 12.11
C ARG A 12 11.03 3.81 12.17
N LEU A 13 10.40 3.97 11.00
CA LEU A 13 8.95 3.84 10.85
C LEU A 13 8.58 2.38 11.07
N GLN A 14 8.57 1.96 12.33
CA GLN A 14 8.07 0.66 12.74
C GLN A 14 6.57 0.74 12.58
N LEU A 15 6.02 -0.02 11.63
CA LEU A 15 4.59 -0.10 11.37
C LEU A 15 3.91 -0.69 12.62
N THR A 16 3.55 0.14 13.60
CA THR A 16 2.48 -0.21 14.52
C THR A 16 1.19 -0.15 13.71
N LEU A 17 0.88 -1.26 13.04
CA LEU A 17 -0.43 -1.51 12.48
C LEU A 17 -1.39 -1.57 13.69
N ALA A 18 -1.95 -0.42 14.08
CA ALA A 18 -2.90 -0.34 15.19
C ALA A 18 -4.26 -0.97 14.84
N ALA A 19 -4.47 -1.35 13.57
CA ALA A 19 -5.69 -2.00 13.10
C ALA A 19 -5.46 -3.49 12.84
N PRO A 20 -6.34 -4.39 13.34
CA PRO A 20 -6.32 -5.80 12.98
C PRO A 20 -6.66 -5.98 11.49
N SER A 21 -5.65 -6.28 10.66
CA SER A 21 -5.87 -6.72 9.29
C SER A 21 -5.97 -8.25 9.28
N LYS A 22 -7.15 -8.80 8.97
CA LYS A 22 -7.22 -10.20 8.50
C LYS A 22 -6.79 -10.20 7.04
N PRO A 23 -5.76 -10.98 6.65
CA PRO A 23 -5.43 -11.11 5.24
C PRO A 23 -6.63 -11.71 4.51
N HIS A 24 -6.93 -11.20 3.31
CA HIS A 24 -7.94 -11.76 2.43
C HIS A 24 -7.50 -13.13 1.92
N SER A 25 -6.24 -13.22 1.46
CA SER A 25 -5.62 -14.47 1.03
C SER A 25 -4.10 -14.38 1.12
N LYS A 26 -3.45 -15.53 1.04
CA LYS A 26 -2.00 -15.66 1.02
C LYS A 26 -1.56 -16.83 0.16
N ALA A 27 -0.42 -16.69 -0.50
CA ALA A 27 0.21 -17.75 -1.29
C ALA A 27 1.70 -17.43 -1.52
N ALA A 28 2.40 -18.27 -2.27
CA ALA A 28 3.76 -17.96 -2.72
C ALA A 28 3.77 -16.66 -3.53
N LEU A 29 4.77 -15.79 -3.31
CA LEU A 29 4.90 -14.52 -4.03
C LEU A 29 4.88 -14.73 -5.56
N ASN A 30 5.51 -15.81 -6.04
CA ASN A 30 5.62 -16.09 -7.46
C ASN A 30 4.28 -16.46 -8.11
N SER A 31 3.30 -16.94 -7.34
CA SER A 31 1.96 -17.21 -7.86
C SER A 31 1.05 -15.97 -7.82
N PHE A 32 1.51 -14.81 -7.36
CA PHE A 32 0.70 -13.59 -7.37
C PHE A 32 0.45 -13.10 -8.79
N ILE A 33 -0.80 -12.78 -9.14
CA ILE A 33 -1.14 -12.13 -10.42
C ILE A 33 -1.54 -10.68 -10.14
N SER A 34 -2.57 -10.48 -9.31
CA SER A 34 -3.07 -9.14 -9.03
C SER A 34 -3.89 -9.05 -7.75
N ALA A 35 -4.02 -7.83 -7.23
CA ALA A 35 -4.93 -7.47 -6.15
C ALA A 35 -5.59 -6.14 -6.48
N THR A 36 -6.92 -6.07 -6.42
CA THR A 36 -7.71 -4.86 -6.65
C THR A 36 -8.59 -4.58 -5.46
N LEU A 37 -8.62 -3.33 -5.01
CA LEU A 37 -9.46 -2.90 -3.90
C LEU A 37 -10.17 -1.59 -4.24
N THR A 38 -11.49 -1.59 -4.13
CA THR A 38 -12.33 -0.38 -4.08
C THR A 38 -12.69 -0.06 -2.64
N PHE A 39 -12.46 1.18 -2.21
CA PHE A 39 -12.65 1.59 -0.82
C PHE A 39 -13.01 3.08 -0.68
N ALA A 40 -13.54 3.45 0.49
CA ALA A 40 -13.76 4.83 0.90
C ALA A 40 -13.56 4.97 2.41
N ALA A 41 -13.09 6.13 2.86
CA ALA A 41 -12.97 6.48 4.27
C ALA A 41 -13.10 8.01 4.45
N PRO A 42 -13.56 8.50 5.60
CA PRO A 42 -13.52 9.92 5.93
C PRO A 42 -12.12 10.29 6.44
N TYR A 43 -11.39 11.10 5.68
CA TYR A 43 -10.02 11.52 6.01
C TYR A 43 -10.05 12.85 6.78
N THR A 44 -9.97 12.78 8.10
CA THR A 44 -10.14 13.95 8.97
C THR A 44 -8.86 14.38 9.68
N HIS A 45 -7.91 13.46 9.88
CA HIS A 45 -6.65 13.73 10.57
C HIS A 45 -5.43 13.40 9.73
N GLN A 46 -4.34 14.14 9.97
CA GLN A 46 -3.06 13.92 9.30
C GLN A 46 -2.65 12.45 9.48
N TYR A 47 -2.29 11.82 8.37
CA TYR A 47 -1.93 10.41 8.23
C TYR A 47 -3.08 9.41 8.38
N ASP A 48 -4.35 9.83 8.32
CA ASP A 48 -5.45 8.88 8.07
C ASP A 48 -5.19 8.15 6.76
N GLN A 49 -5.31 6.81 6.78
CA GLN A 49 -4.93 5.92 5.68
C GLN A 49 -5.99 4.86 5.45
N ALA A 50 -6.25 4.53 4.19
CA ALA A 50 -7.00 3.34 3.79
C ALA A 50 -6.48 2.79 2.46
N GLY A 51 -6.47 1.46 2.28
CA GLY A 51 -6.07 0.83 1.03
C GLY A 51 -5.64 -0.63 1.16
N LEU A 52 -4.80 -1.09 0.22
CA LEU A 52 -4.19 -2.41 0.20
C LEU A 52 -2.93 -2.47 1.08
N LEU A 53 -2.72 -3.62 1.71
CA LEU A 53 -1.51 -4.01 2.40
C LEU A 53 -1.03 -5.36 1.86
N LEU A 54 0.18 -5.39 1.33
CA LEU A 54 0.90 -6.56 0.88
C LEU A 54 2.02 -6.83 1.88
N THR A 55 2.01 -7.99 2.53
CA THR A 55 3.03 -8.36 3.52
C THR A 55 3.83 -9.55 2.99
N LEU A 56 5.15 -9.39 2.89
CA LEU A 56 6.06 -10.43 2.44
C LEU A 56 6.79 -11.04 3.64
N THR A 57 6.75 -12.35 3.75
CA THR A 57 7.46 -13.09 4.81
C THR A 57 8.27 -14.25 4.24
N LYS A 58 9.43 -14.50 4.86
CA LYS A 58 10.30 -15.64 4.56
C LYS A 58 10.99 -16.04 5.88
N PRO A 59 11.03 -17.33 6.26
CA PRO A 59 11.50 -17.75 7.60
C PRO A 59 12.89 -17.22 8.01
N SER A 60 13.79 -17.04 7.04
CA SER A 60 15.16 -16.58 7.26
C SER A 60 15.39 -15.09 7.04
N ALA A 61 14.33 -14.30 6.81
CA ALA A 61 14.46 -12.88 6.46
C ALA A 61 13.48 -12.00 7.26
N PRO A 62 13.81 -10.71 7.48
CA PRO A 62 12.86 -9.75 8.03
C PRO A 62 11.61 -9.63 7.17
N ARG A 63 10.47 -9.35 7.80
CA ARG A 63 9.22 -9.02 7.11
C ARG A 63 9.40 -7.76 6.27
N LYS A 64 8.96 -7.82 5.01
CA LYS A 64 8.84 -6.68 4.11
C LYS A 64 7.36 -6.38 3.88
N TRP A 65 7.03 -5.17 3.46
CA TRP A 65 5.62 -4.82 3.19
C TRP A 65 5.48 -3.69 2.19
N ILE A 66 4.33 -3.63 1.54
CA ILE A 66 3.89 -2.54 0.68
C ILE A 66 2.50 -2.14 1.13
N LYS A 67 2.26 -0.86 1.39
CA LYS A 67 0.89 -0.33 1.52
C LYS A 67 0.63 0.62 0.37
N THR A 68 -0.57 0.58 -0.18
CA THR A 68 -0.99 1.51 -1.23
C THR A 68 -2.46 1.87 -1.11
N GLY A 69 -2.79 3.14 -1.32
CA GLY A 69 -4.15 3.63 -1.15
C GLY A 69 -4.19 5.15 -1.07
N VAL A 70 -5.07 5.66 -0.22
CA VAL A 70 -5.16 7.09 0.09
C VAL A 70 -4.58 7.36 1.47
N GLU A 71 -3.82 8.44 1.58
CA GLU A 71 -3.30 8.97 2.83
C GLU A 71 -3.58 10.47 2.92
N PHE A 72 -4.08 10.92 4.07
CA PHE A 72 -4.32 12.32 4.32
C PHE A 72 -3.02 13.03 4.71
N PHE A 73 -2.51 13.86 3.82
CA PHE A 73 -1.21 14.49 4.00
C PHE A 73 -1.24 15.96 3.57
N ASN A 74 -0.81 16.84 4.46
CA ASN A 74 -0.80 18.29 4.25
C ASN A 74 -2.19 18.83 3.89
N ASN A 75 -3.17 18.42 4.70
CA ASN A 75 -4.58 18.81 4.59
C ASN A 75 -5.26 18.43 3.25
N ARG A 76 -4.72 17.43 2.54
CA ARG A 76 -5.25 16.92 1.27
C ARG A 76 -5.23 15.39 1.25
N PRO A 77 -6.24 14.74 0.65
CA PRO A 77 -6.10 13.32 0.32
C PRO A 77 -5.04 13.15 -0.77
N ARG A 78 -4.19 12.14 -0.64
CA ARG A 78 -3.14 11.81 -1.61
C ARG A 78 -3.19 10.35 -1.95
N PHE A 79 -2.92 10.00 -3.21
CA PHE A 79 -2.52 8.63 -3.50
C PHE A 79 -1.14 8.40 -2.90
N SER A 80 -1.01 7.34 -2.11
CA SER A 80 0.17 7.05 -1.29
C SER A 80 0.58 5.60 -1.51
N THR A 81 1.86 5.38 -1.76
CA THR A 81 2.44 4.04 -1.77
C THR A 81 3.71 4.05 -0.94
N VAL A 82 3.77 3.20 0.09
CA VAL A 82 4.98 3.00 0.90
C VAL A 82 5.45 1.58 0.73
N CYS A 83 6.69 1.43 0.29
CA CYS A 83 7.39 0.16 0.16
C CYS A 83 8.43 0.06 1.27
N CYS A 84 8.41 -1.01 2.05
CA CYS A 84 9.38 -1.25 3.11
C CYS A 84 10.10 -2.58 2.89
N ASP A 85 11.33 -2.48 2.37
CA ASP A 85 12.32 -3.56 2.45
C ASP A 85 13.05 -3.43 3.79
N SER A 86 14.22 -2.79 3.79
CA SER A 86 14.98 -2.47 5.01
C SER A 86 14.57 -1.12 5.61
N TYR A 87 14.08 -0.23 4.76
CA TYR A 87 13.57 1.10 5.12
C TYR A 87 12.31 1.40 4.31
N ALA A 88 11.44 2.25 4.84
CA ALA A 88 10.27 2.73 4.14
C ALA A 88 10.66 3.79 3.10
N ASP A 89 10.27 3.55 1.85
CA ASP A 89 10.32 4.49 0.73
C ASP A 89 8.88 4.86 0.34
N TRP A 90 8.59 6.16 0.31
CA TRP A 90 7.25 6.71 0.18
C TRP A 90 7.12 7.56 -1.08
N SER A 91 6.19 7.19 -1.96
CA SER A 91 5.72 8.03 -3.06
C SER A 91 4.33 8.59 -2.80
N ILE A 92 4.13 9.85 -3.21
CA ILE A 92 2.88 10.60 -3.06
C ILE A 92 2.48 11.17 -4.41
N ALA A 93 1.22 11.00 -4.79
CA ALA A 93 0.62 11.64 -5.96
C ALA A 93 -0.67 12.39 -5.59
N ALA A 94 -1.02 13.39 -6.40
CA ALA A 94 -2.21 14.19 -6.17
C ALA A 94 -3.48 13.41 -6.52
N VAL A 95 -4.52 13.57 -5.70
CA VAL A 95 -5.90 13.33 -6.12
C VAL A 95 -6.32 14.51 -7.00
N PRO A 96 -7.00 14.29 -8.14
CA PRO A 96 -7.50 15.39 -8.98
C PRO A 96 -8.33 16.39 -8.17
N LYS A 97 -8.19 17.68 -8.45
CA LYS A 97 -8.76 18.77 -7.64
C LYS A 97 -10.28 18.68 -7.53
N GLU A 98 -10.92 18.27 -8.62
CA GLU A 98 -12.34 18.04 -8.76
C GLU A 98 -12.86 16.87 -7.91
N GLU A 99 -11.98 15.92 -7.54
CA GLU A 99 -12.31 14.76 -6.72
C GLU A 99 -11.90 14.93 -5.25
N GLU A 100 -10.93 15.82 -4.94
CA GLU A 100 -10.34 15.97 -3.60
C GLU A 100 -11.40 16.09 -2.49
N GLY A 101 -12.46 16.87 -2.71
CA GLY A 101 -13.53 17.05 -1.73
C GLY A 101 -14.27 15.75 -1.41
N ALA A 102 -14.72 15.05 -2.46
CA ALA A 102 -15.50 13.82 -2.33
C ALA A 102 -14.65 12.62 -1.86
N VAL A 103 -13.37 12.56 -2.25
CA VAL A 103 -12.43 11.57 -1.73
C VAL A 103 -12.14 11.84 -0.25
N LYS A 104 -11.95 13.12 0.15
CA LYS A 104 -11.70 13.49 1.54
C LYS A 104 -12.88 13.15 2.46
N SER A 105 -14.11 13.43 2.04
CA SER A 105 -15.32 13.12 2.82
C SER A 105 -15.68 11.64 2.85
N GLY A 106 -15.15 10.85 1.91
CA GLY A 106 -15.52 9.44 1.73
C GLY A 106 -16.81 9.25 0.94
N ASP A 107 -17.26 10.27 0.20
CA ASP A 107 -18.42 10.22 -0.70
C ASP A 107 -18.08 9.62 -2.06
N LYS A 108 -16.81 9.66 -2.46
CA LYS A 108 -16.29 9.00 -3.66
C LYS A 108 -15.36 7.85 -3.27
N THR A 109 -15.59 6.68 -3.86
CA THR A 109 -14.69 5.53 -3.72
C THR A 109 -13.45 5.68 -4.58
N VAL A 110 -12.36 5.07 -4.12
CA VAL A 110 -11.11 4.95 -4.84
C VAL A 110 -10.83 3.49 -5.12
N THR A 111 -10.37 3.19 -6.33
CA THR A 111 -9.90 1.86 -6.69
C THR A 111 -8.39 1.87 -6.93
N VAL A 112 -7.67 1.01 -6.20
CA VAL A 112 -6.24 0.75 -6.44
C VAL A 112 -6.04 -0.68 -6.89
N ARG A 113 -5.04 -0.89 -7.75
CA ARG A 113 -4.65 -2.21 -8.22
C ARG A 113 -3.14 -2.39 -8.11
N VAL A 114 -2.73 -3.54 -7.58
CA VAL A 114 -1.35 -4.04 -7.67
C VAL A 114 -1.35 -5.21 -8.64
N GLU A 115 -0.50 -5.20 -9.66
CA GLU A 115 -0.38 -6.32 -10.60
C GLU A 115 1.07 -6.68 -10.88
N LYS A 116 1.32 -7.98 -10.99
CA LYS A 116 2.62 -8.52 -11.40
C LYS A 116 2.77 -8.34 -12.90
N GLU A 117 3.89 -7.77 -13.31
CA GLU A 117 4.32 -7.72 -14.70
C GLU A 117 5.62 -8.52 -14.85
N SER A 118 5.64 -9.40 -15.84
CA SER A 118 6.81 -10.20 -16.20
C SER A 118 7.22 -9.84 -17.63
N THR A 119 8.35 -9.17 -17.77
CA THR A 119 8.93 -8.82 -19.09
C THR A 119 10.29 -9.50 -19.26
N SER A 120 10.90 -9.34 -20.44
CA SER A 120 12.29 -9.76 -20.64
C SER A 120 13.28 -8.98 -19.75
N GLY A 121 12.89 -7.83 -19.21
CA GLY A 121 13.69 -7.02 -18.30
C GLY A 121 13.60 -7.42 -16.83
N GLY A 122 12.72 -8.37 -16.47
CA GLY A 122 12.52 -8.83 -15.10
C GLY A 122 11.06 -8.88 -14.69
N VAL A 123 10.84 -9.12 -13.40
CA VAL A 123 9.51 -9.20 -12.79
C VAL A 123 9.35 -8.05 -11.79
N CYS A 124 8.26 -7.32 -11.87
CA CYS A 124 7.94 -6.23 -10.95
C CYS A 124 6.46 -6.24 -10.55
N LEU A 125 6.13 -5.46 -9.53
CA LEU A 125 4.76 -5.10 -9.21
C LEU A 125 4.52 -3.65 -9.65
N TRP A 126 3.46 -3.45 -10.41
CA TRP A 126 2.93 -2.13 -10.70
C TRP A 126 1.75 -1.80 -9.80
N VAL A 127 1.73 -0.57 -9.32
CA VAL A 127 0.63 0.02 -8.56
C VAL A 127 -0.08 1.04 -9.44
N TYR A 128 -1.39 0.91 -9.54
CA TYR A 128 -2.26 1.77 -10.33
C TYR A 128 -3.40 2.34 -9.51
N ARG A 129 -3.81 3.56 -9.85
CA ARG A 129 -5.21 4.00 -9.68
C ARG A 129 -6.02 3.44 -10.85
N VAL A 130 -7.18 2.86 -10.57
CA VAL A 130 -8.13 2.42 -11.60
C VAL A 130 -9.30 3.40 -11.66
N HIS A 131 -9.60 3.91 -12.85
CA HIS A 131 -10.71 4.82 -13.11
C HIS A 131 -12.03 4.06 -13.32
N GLU A 132 -13.15 4.78 -13.34
CA GLU A 132 -14.49 4.17 -13.49
C GLU A 132 -14.68 3.46 -14.84
N ASP A 133 -13.99 3.91 -15.88
CA ASP A 133 -13.95 3.32 -17.22
C ASP A 133 -12.96 2.16 -17.36
N GLY A 134 -12.21 1.84 -16.31
CA GLY A 134 -11.19 0.80 -16.30
C GLY A 134 -9.80 1.26 -16.77
N GLU A 135 -9.62 2.53 -17.16
CA GLU A 135 -8.30 3.09 -17.41
C GLU A 135 -7.43 2.98 -16.14
N LYS A 136 -6.12 2.77 -16.31
CA LYS A 136 -5.17 2.72 -15.21
C LYS A 136 -4.19 3.88 -15.30
N THR A 137 -4.05 4.64 -14.22
CA THR A 137 -2.95 5.61 -14.06
C THR A 137 -1.86 5.01 -13.16
N PRO A 138 -0.61 4.89 -13.65
CA PRO A 138 0.49 4.34 -12.86
C PRO A 138 0.85 5.25 -11.69
N LEU A 139 1.10 4.65 -10.53
CA LEU A 139 1.52 5.32 -9.30
C LEU A 139 2.93 4.89 -8.86
N ARG A 140 3.29 3.62 -9.04
CA ARG A 140 4.60 3.09 -8.63
C ARG A 140 4.94 1.79 -9.36
N GLU A 141 6.20 1.63 -9.70
CA GLU A 141 6.82 0.34 -10.07
C GLU A 141 7.70 -0.16 -8.91
N ILE A 142 7.66 -1.46 -8.63
CA ILE A 142 8.33 -2.09 -7.49
C ILE A 142 9.00 -3.40 -7.92
N CYS A 143 10.32 -3.39 -8.13
CA CYS A 143 11.05 -4.57 -8.60
C CYS A 143 11.70 -5.39 -7.48
N TRP A 144 12.08 -4.75 -6.36
CA TRP A 144 12.88 -5.39 -5.30
C TRP A 144 12.20 -6.59 -4.64
N VAL A 145 10.87 -6.72 -4.74
CA VAL A 145 10.14 -7.85 -4.18
C VAL A 145 10.52 -9.18 -4.84
N TYR A 146 10.99 -9.15 -6.09
CA TYR A 146 11.45 -10.30 -6.85
C TYR A 146 12.97 -10.38 -6.95
N ASP A 147 13.71 -9.70 -6.06
CA ASP A 147 15.15 -9.91 -5.93
C ASP A 147 15.44 -11.41 -5.68
N ASP A 148 16.44 -11.95 -6.37
CA ASP A 148 16.73 -13.40 -6.45
C ASP A 148 15.50 -14.27 -6.83
N GLY A 149 14.64 -13.75 -7.71
CA GLY A 149 13.50 -14.49 -8.28
C GLY A 149 12.29 -14.63 -7.35
N GLY A 150 12.30 -14.03 -6.16
CA GLY A 150 11.16 -14.09 -5.22
C GLY A 150 11.00 -15.44 -4.52
N ASP A 151 11.97 -16.36 -4.65
CA ASP A 151 11.85 -17.72 -4.15
C ASP A 151 11.80 -17.79 -2.61
N GLY A 152 10.85 -18.59 -2.13
CA GLY A 152 10.63 -18.84 -0.69
C GLY A 152 9.93 -17.69 0.06
N TRP A 153 9.48 -16.65 -0.64
CA TRP A 153 8.62 -15.61 -0.06
C TRP A 153 7.13 -16.00 -0.13
N GLU A 154 6.43 -15.85 0.99
CA GLU A 154 4.96 -15.84 1.04
C GLU A 154 4.47 -14.39 0.99
N LEU A 155 3.43 -14.14 0.19
CA LEU A 155 2.73 -12.87 0.11
C LEU A 155 1.35 -13.00 0.75
N GLU A 156 1.08 -12.19 1.76
CA GLU A 156 -0.26 -11.96 2.30
C GLU A 156 -0.83 -10.67 1.72
N VAL A 157 -2.07 -10.72 1.26
CA VAL A 157 -2.79 -9.55 0.71
C VAL A 157 -3.99 -9.25 1.60
N GLY A 158 -4.10 -8.01 2.07
CA GLY A 158 -5.18 -7.55 2.93
C GLY A 158 -5.60 -6.11 2.63
N ALA A 159 -6.76 -5.74 3.15
CA ALA A 159 -7.17 -4.35 3.25
C ALA A 159 -6.73 -3.79 4.61
N ALA A 160 -6.34 -2.53 4.65
CA ALA A 160 -5.89 -1.87 5.86
C ALA A 160 -6.44 -0.45 5.95
N ALA A 161 -6.71 -0.02 7.18
CA ALA A 161 -6.95 1.37 7.54
C ALA A 161 -6.10 1.72 8.76
N ALA A 162 -5.63 2.96 8.86
CA ALA A 162 -4.82 3.39 10.00
C ALA A 162 -5.05 4.86 10.31
N ARG A 163 -5.03 5.18 11.61
CA ARG A 163 -4.92 6.52 12.17
C ARG A 163 -3.72 6.51 13.13
N PRO A 164 -2.53 6.90 12.66
CA PRO A 164 -1.29 6.74 13.44
C PRO A 164 -1.17 7.66 14.65
N ASP A 165 -1.91 8.77 14.67
CA ASP A 165 -1.91 9.70 15.80
C ASP A 165 -2.50 9.01 17.04
N LYS A 166 -1.66 8.85 18.07
CA LYS A 166 -1.99 8.11 19.29
C LYS A 166 -2.80 8.94 20.28
N ASP A 167 -2.84 10.26 20.08
CA ASP A 167 -3.61 11.16 20.95
C ASP A 167 -5.09 11.21 20.52
N LEU A 168 -5.40 10.68 19.34
CA LEU A 168 -6.78 10.54 18.85
C LEU A 168 -7.42 9.26 19.38
N THR A 169 -8.58 9.42 20.02
CA THR A 169 -9.37 8.29 20.54
C THR A 169 -10.46 7.82 19.57
N GLU A 170 -10.77 8.62 18.55
CA GLU A 170 -11.76 8.28 17.52
C GLU A 170 -11.17 7.29 16.51
N SER A 171 -11.93 6.23 16.19
CA SER A 171 -11.57 5.28 15.16
C SER A 171 -11.76 5.85 13.75
N LEU A 172 -10.86 5.49 12.84
CA LEU A 172 -11.07 5.64 11.40
C LEU A 172 -11.85 4.42 10.87
N GLU A 173 -13.02 4.66 10.29
CA GLU A 173 -13.81 3.61 9.64
C GLU A 173 -13.67 3.68 8.11
N ALA A 174 -13.07 2.65 7.54
CA ALA A 174 -12.98 2.48 6.09
C ALA A 174 -14.00 1.44 5.62
N ARG A 175 -14.67 1.73 4.49
CA ARG A 175 -15.53 0.80 3.77
C ARG A 175 -14.72 0.16 2.65
N PHE A 176 -14.78 -1.16 2.56
CA PHE A 176 -14.13 -1.96 1.52
C PHE A 176 -15.22 -2.72 0.75
N ASP A 177 -15.32 -2.48 -0.55
CA ASP A 177 -16.40 -3.04 -1.38
C ASP A 177 -15.88 -4.20 -2.25
N LYS A 178 -15.24 -3.86 -3.38
CA LYS A 178 -14.68 -4.85 -4.31
C LYS A 178 -13.26 -5.17 -3.91
N PHE A 179 -13.04 -6.35 -3.32
CA PHE A 179 -11.71 -6.86 -3.00
C PHE A 179 -11.46 -8.17 -3.73
N GLU A 180 -10.64 -8.10 -4.78
CA GLU A 180 -10.33 -9.22 -5.65
C GLU A 180 -8.83 -9.50 -5.60
N VAL A 181 -8.44 -10.76 -5.38
CA VAL A 181 -7.05 -11.19 -5.39
C VAL A 181 -6.93 -12.41 -6.29
N GLU A 182 -6.07 -12.31 -7.29
CA GLU A 182 -5.83 -13.34 -8.29
C GLU A 182 -4.47 -13.98 -8.05
N TRP A 183 -4.48 -15.32 -8.01
CA TRP A 183 -3.30 -16.16 -7.90
C TRP A 183 -3.25 -17.13 -9.07
N GLU A 184 -2.05 -17.43 -9.57
CA GLU A 184 -1.81 -18.53 -10.49
C GLU A 184 -2.26 -19.85 -9.83
N LYS A 185 -2.96 -20.68 -10.60
CA LYS A 185 -3.38 -22.00 -10.11
C LYS A 185 -2.15 -22.91 -10.04
N PRO A 186 -2.03 -23.75 -9.01
CA PRO A 186 -1.01 -24.80 -9.01
C PRO A 186 -1.14 -25.64 -10.29
N THR A 187 -0.04 -25.83 -11.01
CA THR A 187 0.00 -26.78 -12.12
C THR A 187 -0.23 -28.19 -11.55
N ALA A 188 -1.23 -28.90 -12.07
CA ALA A 188 -1.58 -30.26 -11.66
C ALA A 188 -0.48 -31.28 -11.99
#